data_AF-A0A7Y6GBH8-F1
#
_entry.id   AF-A0A7Y6GBH8-F1
#
_cell.length_a   1.000
_cell.length_b   1.000
_cell.length_c   1.000
_cell.angle_alpha   90.00
_cell.angle_beta   90.00
_cell.angle_gamma   90.00
#
_symmetry.space_group_name_H-M   'P 1'
#
loop_
_entity.id
_entity.type
_entity.pdbx_description
1 polymer ?
#
loop_
_entity_poly.entity_id
_entity_poly.type
_entity_poly.pdbx_seq_one_letter_code
_entity_poly.pdbx_strand_id
1 'polypeptide(L)'
;MIWDFVIPGIPLSVNSKDAKKKQRWIEHVRSCATGKLPEDGFPLSGDVSVSVTYFHSGGTDVDIDNILKRIIDGMYPEVMDDDAQIQDVSASRREMVGASFRNPPPIILPYLVSADPFVYVTVYAAMPQEELPWIGKMKR
;
A
#
# COMPACT_ATOMS: atom_id res chain seq x y z
N MET A 1 -13.14 0.36 5.63
CA MET A 1 -11.68 0.47 5.81
C MET A 1 -11.39 -0.07 7.18
N ILE A 2 -10.52 -1.08 7.28
CA ILE A 2 -10.13 -1.74 8.53
C ILE A 2 -8.85 -1.09 9.08
N TRP A 3 -7.87 -0.85 8.20
CA TRP A 3 -6.57 -0.31 8.56
C TRP A 3 -6.01 0.58 7.47
N ASP A 4 -5.23 1.58 7.85
CA ASP A 4 -4.45 2.41 6.92
C ASP A 4 -3.13 2.86 7.55
N PHE A 5 -2.09 2.97 6.73
CA PHE A 5 -0.78 3.43 7.17
C PHE A 5 0.01 4.06 6.04
N VAL A 6 1.07 4.79 6.41
CA VAL A 6 1.98 5.46 5.47
C VAL A 6 3.38 4.90 5.65
N ILE A 7 4.04 4.65 4.52
CA ILE A 7 5.43 4.24 4.43
C ILE A 7 6.20 5.40 3.78
N PRO A 8 6.98 6.18 4.56
CA PRO A 8 7.78 7.26 4.01
C PRO A 8 8.88 6.71 3.08
N GLY A 9 9.11 7.38 1.96
CA GLY A 9 10.20 7.10 1.03
C GLY A 9 9.78 6.51 -0.31
N ILE A 10 10.79 6.31 -1.15
CA ILE A 10 10.65 5.76 -2.51
C ILE A 10 10.75 4.23 -2.43
N PRO A 11 9.78 3.47 -2.97
CA PRO A 11 9.87 2.03 -3.03
C PRO A 11 11.02 1.56 -3.92
N LEU A 12 11.51 0.35 -3.69
CA LEU A 12 12.62 -0.21 -4.46
C LEU A 12 12.27 -0.38 -5.94
N SER A 13 13.18 0.08 -6.82
CA SER A 13 13.04 -0.08 -8.27
C SER A 13 13.30 -1.52 -8.74
N VAL A 14 12.84 -1.77 -9.96
CA VAL A 14 12.84 -3.05 -10.71
C VAL A 14 14.18 -3.78 -10.70
N ASN A 15 15.27 -3.03 -10.70
CA ASN A 15 16.61 -3.57 -10.91
C ASN A 15 17.35 -3.88 -9.61
N SER A 16 16.72 -3.70 -8.45
CA SER A 16 17.37 -3.99 -7.16
C SER A 16 17.45 -5.50 -6.91
N LYS A 17 18.49 -6.13 -7.48
CA LYS A 17 18.88 -7.53 -7.18
C LYS A 17 19.50 -7.71 -5.79
N ASP A 18 19.66 -6.61 -5.04
CA ASP A 18 20.23 -6.61 -3.71
C ASP A 18 19.22 -7.10 -2.67
N ALA A 19 19.38 -8.36 -2.26
CA ALA A 19 18.56 -9.00 -1.25
C ALA A 19 18.54 -8.23 0.09
N LYS A 20 19.64 -7.56 0.46
CA LYS A 20 19.70 -6.78 1.71
C LYS A 20 18.85 -5.52 1.60
N LYS A 21 18.87 -4.82 0.46
CA LYS A 21 18.01 -3.64 0.24
C LYS A 21 16.54 -4.05 0.26
N LYS A 22 16.21 -5.15 -0.42
CA LYS A 22 14.87 -5.75 -0.38
C LYS A 22 14.42 -5.98 1.06
N GLN A 23 15.24 -6.68 1.85
CA GLN A 23 14.89 -7.03 3.21
C GLN A 23 14.71 -5.80 4.11
N ARG A 24 15.61 -4.81 4.00
CA ARG A 24 15.48 -3.54 4.73
C ARG A 24 14.20 -2.80 4.38
N TRP A 25 13.80 -2.80 3.12
CA TRP A 25 12.54 -2.18 2.71
C TRP A 25 11.34 -2.92 3.29
N ILE A 26 11.34 -4.26 3.26
CA ILE A 26 10.29 -5.08 3.87
C ILE A 26 10.18 -4.82 5.38
N GLU A 27 11.32 -4.72 6.08
CA GLU A 27 11.35 -4.39 7.51
C GLU A 27 10.85 -2.98 7.79
N HIS A 28 11.16 -2.01 6.92
CA HIS A 28 10.63 -0.65 7.00
C HIS A 28 9.11 -0.62 6.82
N VAL A 29 8.60 -1.34 5.80
CA VAL A 29 7.16 -1.54 5.59
C VAL A 29 6.52 -2.11 6.85
N ARG A 30 7.08 -3.20 7.40
CA ARG A 30 6.57 -3.84 8.62
C ARG A 30 6.53 -2.88 9.79
N SER A 31 7.61 -2.15 10.04
CA SER A 31 7.67 -1.17 11.13
C SER A 31 6.62 -0.06 10.98
N CYS A 32 6.37 0.41 9.76
CA CYS A 32 5.32 1.40 9.51
C CYS A 32 3.92 0.80 9.67
N ALA A 33 3.73 -0.44 9.21
CA ALA A 33 2.46 -1.14 9.26
C ALA A 33 2.04 -1.46 10.71
N THR A 34 3.00 -1.82 11.56
CA THR A 34 2.76 -2.23 12.95
C THR A 34 2.83 -1.09 13.97
N GLY A 35 3.46 0.04 13.63
CA GLY A 35 3.76 1.10 14.59
C GLY A 35 2.57 1.76 15.29
N LYS A 36 1.34 1.57 14.78
CA LYS A 36 0.10 2.05 15.41
C LYS A 36 -0.98 0.97 15.50
N LEU A 37 -0.65 -0.29 15.24
CA LEU A 37 -1.65 -1.36 15.30
C LEU A 37 -2.30 -1.40 16.68
N PRO A 38 -3.63 -1.47 16.76
CA PRO A 38 -4.30 -1.76 18.02
C PRO A 38 -3.89 -3.17 18.49
N GLU A 39 -3.77 -3.37 19.81
CA GLU A 39 -3.39 -4.67 20.39
C GLU A 39 -4.43 -5.77 20.10
N ASP A 40 -5.70 -5.39 19.90
CA ASP A 40 -6.79 -6.31 19.61
C ASP A 40 -7.16 -6.33 18.11
N GLY A 41 -7.42 -7.52 17.57
CA GLY A 41 -7.97 -7.71 16.23
C GLY A 41 -6.94 -7.87 15.09
N PHE A 42 -5.66 -7.96 15.43
CA PHE A 42 -4.58 -8.29 14.49
C PHE A 42 -3.77 -9.52 14.95
N PRO A 43 -3.20 -10.31 14.04
CA PRO A 43 -3.36 -10.23 12.58
C PRO A 43 -4.82 -10.47 12.14
N LEU A 44 -5.18 -9.90 10.99
CA LEU A 44 -6.54 -10.04 10.47
C LEU A 44 -6.81 -11.48 10.05
N SER A 45 -7.82 -12.09 10.67
CA SER A 45 -8.35 -13.39 10.27
C SER A 45 -9.50 -13.22 9.28
N GLY A 46 -9.27 -13.53 8.00
CA GLY A 46 -10.29 -13.55 6.95
C GLY A 46 -9.85 -12.88 5.67
N ASP A 47 -10.70 -12.94 4.66
CA ASP A 47 -10.41 -12.36 3.34
C ASP A 47 -10.38 -10.82 3.38
N VAL A 48 -9.37 -10.24 2.76
CA VAL A 48 -9.14 -8.79 2.72
C VAL A 48 -8.96 -8.27 1.30
N SER A 49 -9.18 -6.97 1.14
CA SER A 49 -8.78 -6.21 -0.05
C SER A 49 -7.73 -5.17 0.33
N VAL A 50 -6.70 -5.02 -0.50
CA VAL A 50 -5.58 -4.09 -0.26
C VAL A 50 -5.49 -3.07 -1.39
N SER A 51 -5.38 -1.79 -1.04
CA SER A 51 -5.08 -0.72 -1.99
C SER A 51 -3.78 -0.02 -1.61
N VAL A 52 -2.87 0.05 -2.58
CA VAL A 52 -1.54 0.64 -2.45
C VAL A 52 -1.43 1.84 -3.40
N THR A 53 -1.21 3.03 -2.86
CA THR A 53 -1.02 4.23 -3.67
C THR A 53 0.35 4.83 -3.39
N TYR A 54 1.21 4.84 -4.40
CA TYR A 54 2.51 5.49 -4.34
C TYR A 54 2.39 6.94 -4.82
N PHE A 55 2.63 7.87 -3.91
CA PHE A 55 2.70 9.30 -4.18
C PHE A 55 4.15 9.69 -4.41
N HIS A 56 4.43 10.28 -5.57
CA HIS A 56 5.78 10.64 -5.99
C HIS A 56 5.85 12.10 -6.47
N SER A 57 7.03 12.70 -6.36
CA SER A 57 7.36 14.00 -6.92
C SER A 57 8.37 13.82 -8.05
N GLY A 58 8.03 14.23 -9.27
CA GLY A 58 8.87 14.04 -10.45
C GLY A 58 8.78 12.64 -11.05
N GLY A 59 9.66 12.32 -11.99
CA GLY A 59 9.67 11.02 -12.68
C GLY A 59 9.97 9.85 -11.75
N THR A 60 9.31 8.70 -12.00
CA THR A 60 9.55 7.45 -11.27
C THR A 60 9.76 6.28 -12.24
N ASP A 61 10.78 5.46 -11.99
CA ASP A 61 11.08 4.21 -12.70
C ASP A 61 10.61 2.97 -11.92
N VAL A 62 9.96 3.17 -10.77
CA VAL A 62 9.48 2.08 -9.93
C VAL A 62 8.24 1.43 -10.56
N ASP A 63 8.32 0.11 -10.75
CA ASP A 63 7.21 -0.70 -11.24
C ASP A 63 6.18 -0.98 -10.15
N ILE A 64 4.91 -0.97 -10.56
CA ILE A 64 3.76 -1.14 -9.67
C ILE A 64 3.75 -2.53 -9.01
N ASP A 65 4.14 -3.57 -9.72
CA ASP A 65 4.21 -4.94 -9.22
C ASP A 65 5.27 -5.10 -8.11
N ASN A 66 6.42 -4.42 -8.26
CA ASN A 66 7.50 -4.42 -7.29
C ASN A 66 7.11 -3.66 -6.02
N ILE A 67 6.39 -2.54 -6.15
CA ILE A 67 5.80 -1.86 -4.99
C ILE A 67 4.89 -2.85 -4.28
N LEU A 68 3.91 -3.39 -5.00
CA LEU A 68 2.86 -4.20 -4.41
C LEU A 68 3.41 -5.43 -3.68
N LYS A 69 4.25 -6.22 -4.34
CA LYS A 69 4.84 -7.43 -3.77
C LYS A 69 5.58 -7.14 -2.47
N ARG A 70 6.33 -6.04 -2.41
CA ARG A 70 7.14 -5.69 -1.24
C ARG A 70 6.31 -5.12 -0.09
N ILE A 71 5.21 -4.45 -0.41
CA ILE A 71 4.25 -4.02 0.61
C ILE A 71 3.60 -5.24 1.25
N ILE A 72 3.10 -6.18 0.44
CA ILE A 72 2.48 -7.42 0.94
C ILE A 72 3.49 -8.24 1.77
N ASP A 73 4.72 -8.44 1.26
CA ASP A 73 5.81 -9.12 1.98
C ASP A 73 6.07 -8.52 3.39
N GLY A 74 5.81 -7.22 3.57
CA GLY A 74 6.02 -6.50 4.85
C GLY A 74 4.78 -6.40 5.74
N MET A 75 3.60 -6.75 5.23
CA MET A 75 2.36 -6.78 6.01
C MET A 75 2.17 -8.10 6.75
N TYR A 76 2.62 -9.22 6.18
CA TYR A 76 2.58 -10.53 6.84
C TYR A 76 3.86 -10.77 7.70
N PRO A 77 3.75 -11.44 8.87
CA PRO A 77 2.53 -11.96 9.51
C PRO A 77 1.77 -11.00 10.42
N GLU A 78 2.24 -9.77 10.63
CA GLU A 78 1.73 -8.95 11.73
C GLU A 78 0.39 -8.24 11.45
N VAL A 79 0.11 -7.89 10.20
CA VAL A 79 -1.16 -7.26 9.78
C VAL A 79 -2.18 -8.31 9.32
N MET A 80 -1.70 -9.40 8.73
CA MET A 80 -2.53 -10.48 8.19
C MET A 80 -1.81 -11.82 8.29
N ASP A 81 -2.58 -12.89 8.41
CA ASP A 81 -2.10 -14.26 8.67
C ASP A 81 -1.49 -14.95 7.45
N ASP A 82 -1.91 -14.60 6.24
CA ASP A 82 -1.43 -15.20 5.00
C ASP A 82 -1.65 -14.24 3.83
N ASP A 83 -0.71 -14.15 2.89
CA ASP A 83 -0.91 -13.34 1.68
C ASP A 83 -2.05 -13.89 0.79
N ALA A 84 -2.37 -15.19 0.93
CA ALA A 84 -3.51 -15.84 0.30
C ALA A 84 -4.89 -15.28 0.73
N GLN A 85 -4.96 -14.52 1.83
CA GLN A 85 -6.18 -13.83 2.26
C GLN A 85 -6.56 -12.65 1.35
N ILE A 86 -5.64 -12.15 0.51
CA ILE A 86 -5.91 -11.01 -0.37
C ILE A 86 -6.75 -11.46 -1.56
N GLN A 87 -8.03 -11.07 -1.59
CA GLN A 87 -8.94 -11.38 -2.70
C GLN A 87 -8.97 -10.28 -3.77
N ASP A 88 -8.82 -9.03 -3.36
CA ASP A 88 -8.68 -7.90 -4.29
C ASP A 88 -7.46 -7.08 -3.95
N VAL A 89 -6.70 -6.72 -4.98
CA VAL A 89 -5.54 -5.86 -4.84
C VAL A 89 -5.51 -4.80 -5.91
N SER A 90 -5.30 -3.56 -5.49
CA SER A 90 -5.14 -2.43 -6.39
C SER A 90 -3.87 -1.67 -6.07
N ALA A 91 -3.19 -1.22 -7.11
CA ALA A 91 -1.99 -0.42 -6.96
C ALA A 91 -1.99 0.73 -7.96
N SER A 92 -1.64 1.93 -7.50
CA SER A 92 -1.63 3.13 -8.33
C SER A 92 -0.44 4.03 -8.01
N ARG A 93 -0.02 4.83 -9.00
CA ARG A 93 0.98 5.89 -8.84
C ARG A 93 0.30 7.24 -9.02
N ARG A 94 0.68 8.21 -8.21
CA ARG A 94 0.14 9.57 -8.22
C ARG A 94 1.30 10.57 -8.18
N GLU A 95 1.42 11.36 -9.24
CA GLU A 95 2.31 12.52 -9.23
C GLU A 95 1.70 13.62 -8.36
N MET A 96 2.46 14.12 -7.38
CA MET A 96 2.00 15.15 -6.46
C MET A 96 2.15 16.56 -7.03
N VAL A 97 3.13 16.77 -7.90
CA VAL A 97 3.42 18.09 -8.48
C VAL A 97 2.26 18.51 -9.40
N GLY A 98 1.61 19.62 -9.05
CA GLY A 98 0.45 20.14 -9.80
C GLY A 98 -0.86 19.38 -9.56
N ALA A 99 -0.87 18.37 -8.69
CA ALA A 99 -2.10 17.68 -8.32
C ALA A 99 -2.91 18.47 -7.29
N SER A 100 -4.24 18.36 -7.39
CA SER A 100 -5.16 18.84 -6.35
C SER A 100 -5.77 17.65 -5.62
N PHE A 101 -5.64 17.64 -4.30
CA PHE A 101 -6.20 16.59 -3.44
C PHE A 101 -7.47 17.12 -2.78
N ARG A 102 -8.57 16.37 -2.92
CA ARG A 102 -9.83 16.68 -2.26
C ARG A 102 -10.02 15.76 -1.07
N ASN A 103 -10.18 16.34 0.12
CA ASN A 103 -10.40 15.64 1.38
C ASN A 103 -9.42 14.46 1.61
N PRO A 104 -8.09 14.69 1.55
CA PRO A 104 -7.12 13.62 1.79
C PRO A 104 -7.21 13.10 3.23
N PRO A 105 -6.92 11.80 3.47
CA PRO A 105 -6.80 11.26 4.83
C PRO A 105 -5.82 12.08 5.69
N PRO A 106 -6.13 12.38 6.96
CA PRO A 106 -5.25 13.19 7.80
C PRO A 106 -3.83 12.62 7.93
N ILE A 107 -3.66 11.30 7.89
CA ILE A 107 -2.36 10.62 8.00
C ILE A 107 -1.40 10.96 6.86
N ILE A 108 -1.91 11.31 5.67
CA ILE A 108 -1.06 11.64 4.51
C ILE A 108 -0.74 13.13 4.39
N LEU A 109 -1.47 14.00 5.10
CA LEU A 109 -1.31 15.46 5.03
C LEU A 109 0.14 15.94 5.23
N PRO A 110 0.90 15.44 6.22
CA PRO A 110 2.28 15.90 6.42
C PRO A 110 3.16 15.67 5.18
N TYR A 111 2.97 14.54 4.50
CA TYR A 111 3.75 14.15 3.32
C TYR A 111 3.31 14.90 2.07
N LEU A 112 2.01 15.21 1.95
CA LEU A 112 1.50 16.07 0.88
C LEU A 112 2.04 17.51 1.01
N VAL A 113 2.19 18.02 2.24
CA VAL A 113 2.74 19.36 2.50
C VAL A 113 4.25 19.41 2.24
N SER A 114 5.00 18.39 2.66
CA SER A 114 6.44 18.34 2.40
C SER A 114 6.79 17.97 0.96
N ALA A 115 5.83 17.41 0.21
CA ALA A 115 6.01 16.83 -1.11
C ALA A 115 7.06 15.69 -1.15
N ASP A 116 7.33 15.06 0.00
CA ASP A 116 8.22 13.89 0.07
C ASP A 116 7.51 12.65 -0.49
N PRO A 117 8.19 11.78 -1.25
CA PRO A 117 7.58 10.56 -1.76
C PRO A 117 7.20 9.60 -0.62
N PHE A 118 6.03 8.97 -0.77
CA PHE A 118 5.52 8.01 0.22
C PHE A 118 4.56 7.01 -0.42
N VAL A 119 4.38 5.87 0.24
CA VAL A 119 3.32 4.91 -0.09
C VAL A 119 2.24 4.99 0.96
N TYR A 120 1.00 5.11 0.52
CA TYR A 120 -0.19 4.99 1.35
C TYR A 120 -0.84 3.63 1.11
N VAL A 121 -1.07 2.88 2.18
CA VAL A 121 -1.65 1.55 2.14
C VAL A 121 -2.96 1.56 2.91
N THR A 122 -3.99 0.94 2.34
CA THR A 122 -5.30 0.80 2.95
C THR A 122 -5.77 -0.64 2.83
N VAL A 123 -6.35 -1.15 3.91
CA VAL A 123 -6.86 -2.51 4.04
C VAL A 123 -8.36 -2.45 4.31
N TYR A 124 -9.12 -3.26 3.59
CA TYR A 124 -10.57 -3.38 3.68
C TYR A 124 -10.95 -4.85 3.87
N ALA A 125 -12.18 -5.11 4.34
CA ALA A 125 -12.78 -6.43 4.20
C ALA A 125 -12.94 -6.74 2.70
N ALA A 126 -12.69 -7.98 2.31
CA ALA A 126 -12.94 -8.41 0.94
C ALA A 126 -14.41 -8.26 0.57
N MET A 127 -14.68 -8.03 -0.72
CA MET A 127 -16.04 -8.16 -1.24
C MET A 127 -16.44 -9.65 -1.24
N PRO A 128 -17.71 -9.99 -0.97
CA PRO A 128 -18.19 -11.35 -1.10
C PRO A 128 -17.95 -11.88 -2.52
N GLN A 129 -17.23 -13.00 -2.65
CA GLN A 129 -16.94 -13.58 -3.97
C GLN A 129 -18.17 -14.12 -4.72
N GLU A 130 -19.27 -14.30 -4.00
CA GLU A 130 -20.56 -14.69 -4.55
C GLU A 130 -21.22 -13.56 -5.37
N GLU A 131 -20.82 -12.29 -5.14
CA GLU A 131 -21.37 -11.12 -5.81
C GLU A 131 -20.24 -10.17 -6.24
N LEU A 132 -19.63 -10.46 -7.38
CA LEU A 132 -18.58 -9.62 -7.96
C LEU A 132 -19.19 -8.55 -8.89
N PRO A 133 -18.90 -7.25 -8.67
CA PRO A 133 -19.32 -6.23 -9.61
C PRO A 133 -18.59 -6.43 -10.95
N TRP A 134 -19.35 -6.45 -12.06
CA TRP A 134 -18.75 -6.51 -13.39
C TRP A 134 -17.90 -5.27 -13.65
N ILE A 135 -16.59 -5.43 -13.70
CA ILE A 135 -15.64 -4.37 -14.07
C ILE A 135 -15.58 -4.26 -15.60
N GLY A 136 -16.69 -3.83 -16.20
CA GLY A 136 -16.81 -3.55 -17.63
C GLY A 136 -16.19 -2.20 -18.00
N LYS A 137 -15.54 -2.16 -19.18
CA LYS A 137 -14.76 -1.04 -19.75
C LYS A 137 -15.14 0.35 -19.20
N MET A 138 -14.24 0.96 -18.43
CA MET A 138 -14.22 2.42 -18.28
C MET A 138 -14.18 3.02 -19.69
N LYS A 139 -15.26 3.70 -20.10
CA LYS A 139 -15.22 4.55 -21.29
C LYS A 139 -14.10 5.56 -21.07
N ARG A 140 -13.12 5.54 -21.98
CA ARG A 140 -12.02 6.50 -22.02
C ARG A 140 -12.55 7.90 -22.29
#